data_AF-A0A259DEU8-F1
#
_entry.id   AF-A0A259DEU8-F1
#
_cell.length_a   1.000
_cell.length_b   1.000
_cell.length_c   1.000
_cell.angle_alpha   90.00
_cell.angle_beta   90.00
_cell.angle_gamma   90.00
#
_symmetry.space_group_name_H-M   'P 1'
#
loop_
_entity.id
_entity.type
_entity.pdbx_description
1 polymer ?
#
loop_
_entity_poly.entity_id
_entity_poly.type
_entity_poly.pdbx_seq_one_letter_code
_entity_poly.pdbx_strand_id
1 'polypeptide(L)'
;IVQRLEAHDGVVVQGPPGTGKTHTIANVICHYLASGKRVLVTSMKDPALAVLRDKIPEEIRPLAISLLTSEAEGMRQFEFAINKIATEIQQINRSAYRRDIDRIEGDIEALHATIARTDRDIAEWAKRNIECFKMDDESIRPEEAAKLVSENRDNFAWLPDPVSIDSQHSPQFTDED
;
A
#
# COMPACT_ATOMS: atom_id res chain seq x y z
N ILE A 1 13.95 -3.34 3.70
CA ILE A 1 15.12 -2.95 4.53
C ILE A 1 15.20 -3.81 5.77
N VAL A 2 14.14 -3.87 6.59
CA VAL A 2 14.07 -4.76 7.78
C VAL A 2 14.47 -6.21 7.44
N GLN A 3 13.83 -6.83 6.45
CA GLN A 3 14.19 -8.19 5.99
C GLN A 3 15.68 -8.35 5.62
N ARG A 4 16.31 -7.33 5.03
CA ARG A 4 17.74 -7.38 4.71
C ARG A 4 18.62 -7.24 5.96
N LEU A 5 18.17 -6.48 6.96
CA LEU A 5 18.85 -6.37 8.26
C LEU A 5 18.65 -7.60 9.15
N GLU A 6 17.68 -8.46 8.86
CA GLU A 6 17.53 -9.76 9.53
C GLU A 6 18.50 -10.81 8.95
N ALA A 7 18.80 -10.71 7.66
CA ALA A 7 19.68 -11.65 6.96
C ALA A 7 21.17 -11.24 6.97
N HIS A 8 21.48 -9.98 7.29
CA HIS A 8 22.82 -9.41 7.20
C HIS A 8 23.13 -8.49 8.37
N ASP A 9 24.41 -8.39 8.74
CA ASP A 9 24.87 -7.55 9.85
C ASP A 9 24.72 -6.04 9.60
N GLY A 10 24.53 -5.62 8.34
CA GLY A 10 24.40 -4.22 7.97
C GLY A 10 23.79 -4.00 6.60
N VAL A 11 23.12 -2.85 6.44
CA VAL A 11 22.52 -2.43 5.18
C VAL A 11 22.87 -0.97 4.92
N VAL A 12 23.39 -0.69 3.73
CA VAL A 12 23.59 0.68 3.24
C VAL A 12 22.35 1.11 2.46
N VAL A 13 21.80 2.27 2.83
CA VAL A 13 20.64 2.86 2.15
C VAL A 13 21.07 4.18 1.51
N GLN A 14 21.01 4.25 0.19
CA GLN A 14 21.32 5.45 -0.59
C GLN A 14 20.10 5.88 -1.40
N GLY A 15 19.87 7.19 -1.52
CA GLY A 15 18.85 7.72 -2.43
C GLY A 15 18.94 9.25 -2.58
N PRO A 16 18.33 9.84 -3.61
CA PRO A 16 18.23 11.30 -3.80
C PRO A 16 17.56 12.03 -2.62
N PRO A 17 17.80 13.32 -2.38
CA PRO A 17 17.08 14.08 -1.34
C PRO A 17 15.56 13.99 -1.56
N GLY A 18 14.78 13.92 -0.48
CA GLY A 18 13.31 13.81 -0.54
C GLY A 18 12.75 12.39 -0.68
N THR A 19 13.57 11.35 -0.93
CA THR A 19 13.08 9.96 -1.12
C THR A 19 12.74 9.20 0.17
N GLY A 20 12.28 9.90 1.21
CA GLY A 20 11.76 9.26 2.43
C GLY A 20 12.80 8.59 3.35
N LYS A 21 14.12 8.72 3.10
CA LYS A 21 15.17 8.11 3.94
C LYS A 21 14.99 8.34 5.44
N THR A 22 14.63 9.56 5.86
CA THR A 22 14.40 9.86 7.28
C THR A 22 13.20 9.10 7.85
N HIS A 23 12.10 8.98 7.09
CA HIS A 23 10.97 8.14 7.49
C HIS A 23 11.38 6.67 7.56
N THR A 24 12.18 6.20 6.62
CA THR A 24 12.72 4.83 6.63
C THR A 24 13.55 4.56 7.89
N ILE A 25 14.41 5.50 8.32
CA ILE A 25 15.17 5.37 9.56
C ILE A 25 14.21 5.29 10.76
N ALA A 26 13.22 6.18 10.85
CA ALA A 26 12.23 6.16 11.93
C ALA A 26 11.47 4.82 11.98
N ASN A 27 11.08 4.27 10.82
CA ASN A 27 10.40 2.97 10.74
C ASN A 27 11.29 1.82 11.22
N VAL A 28 12.59 1.82 10.85
CA VAL A 28 13.54 0.81 11.33
C VAL A 28 13.73 0.90 12.84
N ILE A 29 13.83 2.12 13.39
CA ILE A 29 13.91 2.34 14.84
C ILE A 29 12.66 1.76 15.53
N CYS A 30 11.47 2.13 15.06
CA CYS A 30 10.21 1.67 15.63
C CYS A 30 10.09 0.13 15.59
N HIS A 31 10.48 -0.49 14.48
CA HIS A 31 10.50 -1.94 14.33
C HIS A 31 11.41 -2.63 15.37
N TYR A 32 12.62 -2.12 15.57
CA TYR A 32 13.53 -2.71 16.55
C TYR A 32 13.10 -2.47 18.00
N LEU A 33 12.52 -1.30 18.29
CA LEU A 33 11.93 -1.04 19.61
C LEU A 33 10.75 -1.97 19.90
N ALA A 34 9.86 -2.18 18.92
CA ALA A 34 8.76 -3.14 19.03
C ALA A 34 9.24 -4.59 19.23
N SER A 35 10.44 -4.90 18.73
CA SER A 35 11.12 -6.19 18.94
C SER A 35 11.90 -6.27 20.28
N GLY A 36 11.77 -5.27 21.16
CA GLY A 36 12.46 -5.22 22.45
C GLY A 36 13.96 -4.91 22.35
N LYS A 37 14.46 -4.46 21.20
CA LYS A 37 15.88 -4.14 21.00
C LYS A 37 16.19 -2.69 21.37
N ARG A 38 17.45 -2.44 21.74
CA ARG A 38 17.99 -1.10 21.98
C ARG A 38 18.62 -0.57 20.69
N VAL A 39 18.37 0.70 20.37
CA VAL A 39 18.85 1.33 19.14
C VAL A 39 19.68 2.56 19.48
N LEU A 40 20.90 2.63 18.96
CA LEU A 40 21.73 3.84 19.01
C LEU A 40 21.66 4.55 17.65
N VAL A 41 21.34 5.84 17.67
CA VAL A 41 21.32 6.67 16.47
C VAL A 41 22.42 7.72 16.57
N THR A 42 23.20 7.88 15.50
CA THR A 42 24.26 8.87 15.40
C THR A 42 24.10 9.68 14.11
N SER A 43 24.53 10.94 14.14
CA SER A 43 24.50 11.87 13.03
C SER A 43 25.70 12.81 13.12
N MET A 44 26.18 13.31 11.98
CA MET A 44 27.21 14.34 11.92
C MET A 44 26.71 15.71 12.38
N LYS A 45 25.39 15.98 12.27
CA LYS A 45 24.78 17.28 12.62
C LYS A 45 23.56 17.09 13.52
N ASP A 46 23.46 17.90 14.57
CA ASP A 46 22.37 17.87 15.55
C ASP A 46 20.96 18.07 14.95
N PRO A 47 20.74 18.98 13.98
CA PRO A 47 19.41 19.16 13.39
C PRO A 47 18.84 17.90 12.75
N ALA A 48 19.67 16.99 12.24
CA ALA A 48 19.19 15.74 11.64
C ALA A 48 18.60 14.79 12.68
N LEU A 49 19.11 14.82 13.93
CA LEU A 49 18.55 14.03 15.03
C LEU A 49 17.21 14.61 15.49
N ALA A 50 17.07 15.94 15.52
CA ALA A 50 15.80 16.60 15.83
C ALA A 50 14.72 16.25 14.79
N VAL A 51 15.05 16.39 13.49
CA VAL A 51 14.13 16.03 12.39
C VAL A 51 13.75 14.54 12.47
N LEU A 52 14.69 13.66 12.81
CA LEU A 52 14.39 12.25 12.98
C LEU A 52 13.46 11.99 14.16
N ARG A 53 13.67 12.67 15.30
CA ARG A 53 12.78 12.57 16.48
C ARG A 53 11.35 12.96 16.13
N ASP A 54 11.16 13.99 15.31
CA ASP A 54 9.83 14.42 14.85
C ASP A 54 9.15 13.38 13.95
N LYS A 55 9.94 12.53 13.27
CA LYS A 55 9.41 11.40 12.47
C LYS A 55 9.05 10.17 13.29
N ILE A 56 9.48 10.09 14.56
CA ILE A 56 9.06 9.03 15.46
C ILE A 56 7.63 9.33 15.96
N PRO A 57 6.73 8.35 16.07
CA PRO A 57 5.38 8.53 16.62
C PRO A 57 5.39 9.08 18.06
N GLU A 58 4.39 9.87 18.43
CA GLU A 58 4.31 10.56 19.73
C GLU A 58 4.29 9.63 20.95
N GLU A 59 3.78 8.44 20.74
CA GLU A 59 3.69 7.35 21.70
C GLU A 59 5.10 6.81 22.02
N ILE A 60 6.00 6.81 21.02
CA ILE A 60 7.34 6.21 21.10
C ILE A 60 8.42 7.28 21.36
N ARG A 61 8.20 8.55 20.97
CA ARG A 61 9.12 9.68 21.20
C ARG A 61 9.71 9.77 22.61
N PRO A 62 8.98 9.47 23.71
CA PRO A 62 9.54 9.52 25.07
C PRO A 62 10.69 8.53 25.28
N LEU A 63 10.75 7.44 24.50
CA LEU A 63 11.85 6.47 24.55
C LEU A 63 13.12 6.97 23.85
N ALA A 64 13.01 8.02 23.04
CA ALA A 64 14.11 8.59 22.26
C ALA A 64 14.82 9.71 23.05
N ILE A 65 15.77 9.32 23.89
CA ILE A 65 16.60 10.25 24.68
C ILE A 65 17.82 10.67 23.85
N SER A 66 18.03 11.98 23.69
CA SER A 66 19.24 12.52 23.07
C SER A 66 20.28 12.84 24.14
N LEU A 67 21.49 12.27 24.00
CA LEU A 67 22.62 12.50 24.91
C LEU A 67 23.49 13.70 24.53
N LEU A 68 23.16 14.41 23.44
CA LEU A 68 23.98 15.49 22.87
C LEU A 68 23.46 16.90 23.21
N THR A 69 22.32 17.03 23.88
CA THR A 69 21.80 18.33 24.33
C THR A 69 22.58 18.84 25.55
N SER A 70 22.45 20.13 25.87
CA SER A 70 23.01 20.66 27.12
C SER A 70 22.56 19.81 28.31
N GLU A 71 23.43 19.63 29.31
CA GLU A 71 23.20 18.73 30.45
C GLU A 71 21.82 18.95 31.11
N ALA A 72 21.40 20.21 31.23
CA ALA A 72 20.10 20.59 31.77
C ALA A 72 18.91 20.18 30.87
N GLU A 73 19.03 20.28 29.55
CA GLU A 73 17.95 19.91 28.63
C GLU A 73 17.85 18.39 28.46
N GLY A 74 18.99 17.69 28.41
CA GLY A 74 19.04 16.23 28.43
C GLY A 74 18.37 15.66 29.69
N MET A 75 18.66 16.24 30.86
CA MET A 75 18.06 15.81 32.12
C MET A 75 16.54 16.01 32.16
N ARG A 76 16.03 17.16 31.66
CA ARG A 76 14.57 17.38 31.56
C ARG A 76 13.89 16.36 30.64
N GLN A 77 14.50 16.06 29.49
CA GLN A 77 13.97 15.06 28.56
C GLN A 77 13.94 13.67 29.21
N PHE A 78 14.97 13.33 29.98
CA PHE A 78 15.07 12.09 30.71
C PHE A 78 13.99 11.97 31.82
N GLU A 79 13.80 13.01 32.62
CA GLU A 79 12.75 13.05 33.65
C GLU A 79 11.35 12.94 33.04
N PHE A 80 11.10 13.66 31.94
CA PHE A 80 9.84 13.57 31.21
C PHE A 80 9.59 12.15 30.69
N ALA A 81 10.61 11.52 30.10
CA ALA A 81 10.53 10.15 29.61
C ALA A 81 10.19 9.16 30.73
N ILE A 82 10.87 9.23 31.87
CA ILE A 82 10.61 8.36 33.02
C ILE A 82 9.17 8.50 33.50
N ASN A 83 8.71 9.73 33.72
CA ASN A 83 7.36 9.98 34.23
C ASN A 83 6.30 9.47 33.25
N LYS A 84 6.50 9.69 31.94
CA LYS A 84 5.58 9.20 30.91
C LYS A 84 5.56 7.67 30.87
N ILE A 85 6.73 7.01 30.83
CA ILE A 85 6.81 5.55 30.83
C ILE A 85 6.16 4.95 32.08
N ALA A 86 6.43 5.52 33.26
CA ALA A 86 5.84 5.05 34.52
C ALA A 86 4.31 5.16 34.50
N THR A 87 3.77 6.26 33.98
CA THR A 87 2.32 6.46 33.84
C THR A 87 1.71 5.46 32.86
N GLU A 88 2.33 5.26 31.70
CA GLU A 88 1.87 4.30 30.69
C GLU A 88 1.84 2.88 31.25
N ILE A 89 2.90 2.45 31.95
CA ILE A 89 2.97 1.10 32.55
C ILE A 89 1.79 0.84 33.50
N GLN A 90 1.34 1.84 34.25
CA GLN A 90 0.19 1.71 35.15
C GLN A 90 -1.14 1.59 34.40
N GLN A 91 -1.24 2.12 33.18
CA GLN A 91 -2.45 2.12 32.37
C GLN A 91 -2.55 0.93 31.41
N ILE A 92 -1.47 0.17 31.19
CA ILE A 92 -1.44 -0.94 30.24
C ILE A 92 -2.49 -2.01 30.59
N ASN A 93 -3.50 -2.14 29.73
CA ASN A 93 -4.42 -3.26 29.73
C ASN A 93 -4.07 -4.24 28.61
N ARG A 94 -3.29 -5.28 28.96
CA ARG A 94 -2.81 -6.29 27.99
C ARG A 94 -3.93 -6.97 27.21
N SER A 95 -5.09 -7.20 27.85
CA SER A 95 -6.22 -7.87 27.19
C SER A 95 -6.91 -6.98 26.16
N ALA A 96 -7.02 -5.68 26.44
CA ALA A 96 -7.53 -4.71 25.49
C ALA A 96 -6.62 -4.60 24.27
N TYR A 97 -5.30 -4.40 24.49
CA TYR A 97 -4.34 -4.35 23.39
C TYR A 97 -4.31 -5.63 22.56
N ARG A 98 -4.45 -6.80 23.19
CA ARG A 98 -4.50 -8.05 22.44
C ARG A 98 -5.69 -8.09 21.48
N ARG A 99 -6.88 -7.67 21.92
CA ARG A 99 -8.07 -7.57 21.05
C ARG A 99 -7.86 -6.57 19.92
N ASP A 100 -7.23 -5.44 20.20
CA ASP A 100 -6.94 -4.44 19.18
C ASP A 100 -5.96 -4.95 18.13
N ILE A 101 -4.91 -5.68 18.56
CA ILE A 101 -3.96 -6.36 17.66
C ILE A 101 -4.71 -7.35 16.77
N ASP A 102 -5.47 -8.27 17.36
CA ASP A 102 -6.19 -9.31 16.60
C ASP A 102 -7.18 -8.67 15.60
N ARG A 103 -7.85 -7.57 15.98
CA ARG A 103 -8.73 -6.80 15.08
C ARG A 103 -7.96 -6.18 13.91
N ILE A 104 -6.87 -5.47 14.20
CA ILE A 104 -6.08 -4.79 13.18
C ILE A 104 -5.43 -5.80 12.21
N GLU A 105 -4.97 -6.94 12.73
CA GLU A 105 -4.46 -8.05 11.90
C GLU A 105 -5.55 -8.55 10.94
N GLY A 106 -6.77 -8.77 11.44
CA GLY A 106 -7.92 -9.14 10.60
C GLY A 106 -8.27 -8.08 9.54
N ASP A 107 -8.23 -6.80 9.91
CA ASP A 107 -8.46 -5.69 8.97
C ASP A 107 -7.40 -5.67 7.85
N ILE A 108 -6.13 -5.91 8.19
CA ILE A 108 -5.02 -6.00 7.22
C ILE A 108 -5.25 -7.16 6.24
N GLU A 109 -5.62 -8.34 6.75
CA GLU A 109 -5.89 -9.51 5.90
C GLU A 109 -7.06 -9.25 4.94
N ALA A 110 -8.15 -8.66 5.43
CA ALA A 110 -9.31 -8.32 4.61
C ALA A 110 -8.98 -7.28 3.52
N LEU A 111 -8.17 -6.27 3.85
CA LEU A 111 -7.71 -5.27 2.90
C LEU A 111 -6.79 -5.88 1.83
N HIS A 112 -5.84 -6.75 2.21
CA HIS A 112 -5.01 -7.46 1.24
C HIS A 112 -5.84 -8.35 0.31
N ALA A 113 -6.84 -9.06 0.83
CA ALA A 113 -7.75 -9.84 0.01
C ALA A 113 -8.54 -8.96 -0.99
N THR A 114 -8.94 -7.76 -0.55
CA THR A 114 -9.64 -6.78 -1.40
C THR A 114 -8.73 -6.26 -2.50
N ILE A 115 -7.49 -5.87 -2.19
CA ILE A 115 -6.49 -5.43 -3.18
C ILE A 115 -6.28 -6.53 -4.22
N ALA A 116 -6.03 -7.76 -3.78
CA ALA A 116 -5.80 -8.88 -4.68
C ALA A 116 -7.01 -9.20 -5.58
N ARG A 117 -8.24 -9.03 -5.07
CA ARG A 117 -9.46 -9.17 -5.90
C ARG A 117 -9.53 -8.06 -6.94
N THR A 118 -9.38 -6.80 -6.53
CA THR A 118 -9.44 -5.66 -7.44
C THR A 118 -8.37 -5.76 -8.53
N ASP A 119 -7.15 -6.17 -8.21
CA ASP A 119 -6.09 -6.37 -9.19
C ASP A 119 -6.44 -7.45 -10.22
N ARG A 120 -7.05 -8.56 -9.78
CA ARG A 120 -7.55 -9.60 -10.68
C ARG A 120 -8.66 -9.09 -11.58
N ASP A 121 -9.62 -8.35 -11.01
CA ASP A 121 -10.73 -7.77 -11.78
C ASP A 121 -10.17 -6.81 -12.84
N ILE A 122 -9.27 -5.90 -12.46
CA ILE A 122 -8.62 -4.97 -13.40
C ILE A 122 -7.91 -5.74 -14.52
N ALA A 123 -7.17 -6.80 -14.21
CA ALA A 123 -6.50 -7.62 -15.21
C ALA A 123 -7.50 -8.32 -16.15
N GLU A 124 -8.63 -8.81 -15.62
CA GLU A 124 -9.68 -9.43 -16.43
C GLU A 124 -10.36 -8.42 -17.35
N TRP A 125 -10.71 -7.23 -16.84
CA TRP A 125 -11.26 -6.14 -17.64
C TRP A 125 -10.27 -5.69 -18.72
N ALA A 126 -8.99 -5.55 -18.39
CA ALA A 126 -7.96 -5.22 -19.37
C ALA A 126 -7.87 -6.28 -20.47
N LYS A 127 -7.89 -7.56 -20.09
CA LYS A 127 -7.89 -8.68 -21.04
C LYS A 127 -9.10 -8.60 -22.00
N ARG A 128 -10.32 -8.45 -21.46
CA ARG A 128 -11.55 -8.34 -22.27
C ARG A 128 -11.57 -7.15 -23.23
N ASN A 129 -10.92 -6.03 -22.87
CA ASN A 129 -10.88 -4.83 -23.71
C ASN A 129 -9.75 -4.85 -24.76
N ILE A 130 -8.71 -5.68 -24.58
CA ILE A 130 -7.54 -5.73 -25.46
C ILE A 130 -7.57 -6.97 -26.37
N GLU A 131 -8.10 -8.09 -25.89
CA GLU A 131 -8.16 -9.32 -26.67
C GLU A 131 -9.12 -9.18 -27.85
N CYS A 132 -8.62 -9.44 -29.05
CA CYS A 132 -9.46 -9.54 -30.23
C CYS A 132 -10.38 -10.74 -30.12
N PHE A 133 -11.64 -10.57 -30.52
CA PHE A 133 -12.59 -11.67 -30.67
C PHE A 133 -12.84 -11.94 -32.15
N LYS A 134 -13.24 -13.18 -32.48
CA LYS A 134 -13.56 -13.57 -33.85
C LYS A 134 -15.05 -13.44 -34.14
N MET A 135 -15.39 -12.85 -35.28
CA MET A 135 -16.75 -12.80 -35.82
C MET A 135 -16.67 -13.02 -37.33
N ASP A 136 -17.40 -14.02 -37.85
CA ASP A 136 -17.51 -14.33 -39.28
C ASP A 136 -16.17 -14.33 -40.06
N ASP A 137 -15.14 -14.96 -39.46
CA ASP A 137 -13.72 -15.04 -39.91
C ASP A 137 -12.81 -13.83 -39.70
N GLU A 138 -13.33 -12.70 -39.22
CA GLU A 138 -12.53 -11.52 -38.90
C GLU A 138 -12.18 -11.45 -37.40
N SER A 139 -10.97 -10.98 -37.10
CA SER A 139 -10.49 -10.76 -35.73
C SER A 139 -10.59 -9.27 -35.38
N ILE A 140 -11.61 -8.91 -34.60
CA ILE A 140 -11.95 -7.52 -34.33
C ILE A 140 -11.46 -7.11 -32.94
N ARG A 141 -10.84 -5.93 -32.83
CA ARG A 141 -10.49 -5.35 -31.53
C ARG A 141 -11.74 -4.73 -30.89
N PRO A 142 -11.94 -4.88 -29.56
CA PRO A 142 -13.08 -4.25 -28.88
C PRO A 142 -13.21 -2.74 -29.10
N GLU A 143 -12.08 -2.02 -29.20
CA GLU A 143 -12.05 -0.57 -29.52
C GLU A 143 -12.65 -0.27 -30.91
N GLU A 144 -12.25 -1.05 -31.92
CA GLU A 144 -12.71 -0.88 -33.30
C GLU A 144 -14.21 -1.21 -33.40
N ALA A 145 -14.64 -2.30 -32.75
CA ALA A 145 -16.05 -2.68 -32.66
C ALA A 145 -16.89 -1.58 -31.99
N ALA A 146 -16.43 -1.03 -30.86
CA ALA A 146 -17.14 0.03 -30.15
C ALA A 146 -17.25 1.31 -31.00
N LYS A 147 -16.19 1.66 -31.73
CA LYS A 147 -16.18 2.81 -32.64
C LYS A 147 -17.18 2.61 -33.79
N LEU A 148 -17.18 1.44 -34.43
CA LEU A 148 -18.11 1.10 -35.51
C LEU A 148 -19.57 1.18 -35.05
N VAL A 149 -19.89 0.63 -33.87
CA VAL A 149 -21.24 0.70 -33.29
C VAL A 149 -21.63 2.15 -32.96
N SER A 150 -20.72 2.94 -32.40
CA SER A 150 -20.99 4.34 -32.06
C SER A 150 -21.22 5.21 -33.28
N GLU A 151 -20.43 5.03 -34.35
CA GLU A 151 -20.50 5.85 -35.57
C GLU A 151 -21.72 5.50 -36.43
N ASN A 152 -22.18 4.24 -36.38
CA ASN A 152 -23.26 3.76 -37.24
C ASN A 152 -24.60 3.55 -36.52
N ARG A 153 -24.71 4.00 -35.26
CA ARG A 153 -25.88 3.76 -34.42
C ARG A 153 -27.20 4.21 -35.07
N ASP A 154 -27.20 5.38 -35.69
CA ASP A 154 -28.42 5.95 -36.30
C ASP A 154 -28.76 5.31 -37.65
N ASN A 155 -27.76 4.74 -38.34
CA ASN A 155 -27.94 4.11 -39.66
C ASN A 155 -28.62 2.74 -39.56
N PHE A 156 -28.49 2.04 -38.43
CA PHE A 156 -28.99 0.68 -38.23
C PHE A 156 -30.02 0.56 -37.09
N ALA A 157 -30.49 1.69 -36.54
CA ALA A 157 -31.53 1.72 -35.51
C ALA A 157 -32.92 1.27 -35.98
N TRP A 158 -33.09 0.98 -37.27
CA TRP A 158 -34.36 0.52 -37.87
C TRP A 158 -34.64 -0.96 -37.59
N LEU A 159 -33.65 -1.74 -37.12
CA LEU A 159 -33.83 -3.14 -36.76
C LEU A 159 -34.25 -3.22 -35.27
N PRO A 160 -35.51 -3.58 -34.96
CA PRO A 160 -36.03 -3.58 -33.59
C PRO A 160 -35.60 -4.82 -32.78
N ASP A 161 -35.00 -5.81 -33.46
CA ASP A 161 -34.69 -7.10 -32.86
C ASP A 161 -33.43 -7.03 -31.98
N PRO A 162 -33.41 -7.77 -30.87
CA PRO A 162 -32.22 -7.90 -30.05
C PRO A 162 -31.12 -8.66 -30.82
N VAL A 163 -30.13 -7.92 -31.31
CA VAL A 163 -28.98 -8.51 -32.00
C VAL A 163 -28.14 -9.31 -31.01
N SER A 164 -27.96 -10.61 -31.27
CA SER A 164 -27.08 -11.50 -30.50
C SER A 164 -26.20 -12.29 -31.47
N ILE A 165 -24.95 -12.54 -31.04
CA ILE A 165 -23.96 -13.38 -31.75
C ILE A 165 -24.16 -14.89 -31.48
N ASP A 166 -25.25 -15.28 -30.82
CA ASP A 166 -25.56 -16.69 -30.58
C ASP A 166 -25.80 -17.43 -31.90
N SER A 167 -25.24 -18.64 -32.02
CA SER A 167 -25.38 -19.53 -33.19
C SER A 167 -26.82 -19.81 -33.64
N GLN A 168 -27.81 -19.64 -32.75
CA GLN A 168 -29.23 -19.78 -33.06
C GLN A 168 -29.79 -18.64 -33.94
N HIS A 169 -29.08 -17.51 -34.02
CA HIS A 169 -29.44 -16.34 -34.83
C HIS A 169 -28.56 -16.21 -36.09
N SER A 170 -27.70 -17.21 -36.38
CA SER A 170 -26.96 -17.26 -37.64
C SER A 170 -27.93 -17.40 -38.82
N PRO A 171 -27.68 -16.70 -39.94
CA PRO A 171 -28.53 -16.80 -41.13
C PRO A 171 -28.59 -18.26 -41.61
N GLN A 172 -29.81 -18.76 -41.82
CA GLN A 172 -30.06 -20.13 -42.30
C GLN A 172 -30.09 -20.24 -43.83
N PHE A 173 -29.79 -19.15 -44.53
CA PHE A 173 -29.73 -19.06 -45.97
C PHE A 173 -28.34 -18.60 -46.39
N THR A 174 -27.95 -18.99 -47.60
CA THR A 174 -26.65 -18.60 -48.19
C THR A 174 -26.86 -17.56 -49.28
N ASP A 175 -25.82 -16.83 -49.67
CA ASP A 175 -25.87 -15.83 -50.76
C ASP A 175 -26.21 -16.44 -52.14
N GLU A 176 -26.36 -17.77 -52.23
CA GLU A 176 -26.74 -18.52 -53.43
C GLU A 176 -28.24 -18.95 -53.46
N ASP A 177 -29.03 -18.63 -52.42
CA ASP A 177 -30.50 -18.85 -52.36
C ASP A 177 -31.30 -17.65 -52.92
#